data_AF-A0A915K2F7-F1
#
_entry.id   AF-A0A915K2F7-F1
#
_cell.length_a   1.000
_cell.length_b   1.000
_cell.length_c   1.000
_cell.angle_alpha   90.00
_cell.angle_beta   90.00
_cell.angle_gamma   90.00
#
_symmetry.space_group_name_H-M   'P 1'
#
loop_
_entity.id
_entity.type
_entity.pdbx_description
1 polymer ?
#
loop_
_entity_poly.entity_id
_entity_poly.type
_entity_poly.pdbx_seq_one_letter_code
_entity_poly.pdbx_strand_id
1 'polypeptide(L)'
;ATDIRTLPVYIAIREYKPDPKDKDALPLEEGQIVEVLDQKNPSSWLVRTKSRPPQTGWVPGSYFETPAEYYRQKRTTREITGGDLHLSSQEESLAKRE
;
A
#
# COMPACT_ATOMS: atom_id res chain seq x y z
N ALA A 1 23.81 -3.60 11.98
CA ALA A 1 22.59 -2.81 12.21
C ALA A 1 21.65 -3.09 11.05
N THR A 2 20.58 -3.86 11.28
CA THR A 2 19.51 -4.00 10.27
C THR A 2 18.86 -2.65 10.18
N ASP A 3 19.16 -1.97 9.10
CA ASP A 3 18.70 -0.66 8.78
C ASP A 3 17.17 -0.70 8.65
N ILE A 4 16.48 -0.35 9.74
CA ILE A 4 15.02 -0.21 9.83
C ILE A 4 14.54 1.05 9.07
N ARG A 5 15.21 1.44 7.98
CA ARG A 5 14.82 2.59 7.16
C ARG A 5 13.37 2.38 6.80
N THR A 6 12.53 3.30 7.27
CA THR A 6 11.11 3.42 6.94
C THR A 6 10.98 3.29 5.43
N LEU A 7 10.55 2.11 4.97
CA LEU A 7 10.39 1.87 3.54
C LEU A 7 9.33 2.82 3.00
N PRO A 8 9.51 3.35 1.77
CA PRO A 8 8.52 4.21 1.20
C PRO A 8 7.22 3.43 0.95
N VAL A 9 6.12 4.01 1.42
CA VAL A 9 4.78 3.41 1.37
C VAL A 9 4.03 3.98 0.16
N TYR A 10 3.38 3.09 -0.57
CA TYR A 10 2.58 3.42 -1.74
C TYR A 10 1.21 2.74 -1.67
N ILE A 11 0.26 3.28 -2.44
CA ILE A 11 -1.10 2.76 -2.57
C ILE A 11 -1.27 2.27 -4.00
N ALA A 12 -1.73 1.03 -4.15
CA ALA A 12 -2.12 0.50 -5.45
C ALA A 12 -3.35 1.27 -5.94
N ILE A 13 -3.25 1.95 -7.08
CA ILE A 13 -4.36 2.72 -7.66
C ILE A 13 -5.24 1.90 -8.59
N ARG A 14 -4.89 0.63 -8.81
CA ARG A 14 -5.58 -0.33 -9.68
C ARG A 14 -5.36 -1.74 -9.17
N GLU A 15 -6.28 -2.63 -9.49
CA GLU A 15 -6.08 -4.07 -9.28
C GLU A 15 -4.99 -4.62 -10.20
N TYR A 16 -4.18 -5.54 -9.67
CA TYR A 16 -3.17 -6.27 -10.43
C TYR A 16 -3.37 -7.77 -10.20
N LYS A 17 -3.67 -8.49 -11.29
CA LYS A 17 -3.92 -9.92 -11.31
C LYS A 17 -2.80 -10.61 -12.11
N PRO A 18 -1.75 -11.10 -11.44
CA PRO A 18 -0.70 -11.85 -12.11
C PRO A 18 -1.21 -13.21 -12.61
N ASP A 19 -0.50 -13.77 -13.59
CA ASP A 19 -0.78 -15.12 -14.07
C ASP A 19 -0.46 -16.14 -12.97
N PRO A 20 -1.26 -17.21 -12.76
CA PRO A 20 -1.00 -18.22 -11.74
C PRO A 20 0.33 -18.97 -11.91
N LYS A 21 1.00 -18.86 -13.06
CA LYS A 21 2.35 -19.40 -13.29
C LYS A 21 3.45 -18.49 -12.72
N ASP A 22 3.16 -17.22 -12.51
CA ASP A 22 4.10 -16.23 -12.01
C ASP A 22 4.06 -16.22 -10.47
N LYS A 23 4.97 -16.99 -9.86
CA LYS A 23 5.07 -17.11 -8.40
C LYS A 23 5.78 -15.91 -7.76
N ASP A 24 6.43 -15.11 -8.57
CA ASP A 24 7.21 -13.95 -8.16
C ASP A 24 6.34 -12.68 -8.15
N ALA A 25 5.26 -12.66 -8.92
CA ALA A 25 4.31 -11.57 -8.96
C ALA A 25 3.29 -11.64 -7.81
N LEU A 26 2.97 -10.47 -7.26
CA LEU A 26 2.07 -10.35 -6.13
C LEU A 26 0.71 -9.82 -6.59
N PRO A 27 -0.41 -10.56 -6.40
CA PRO A 27 -1.73 -10.00 -6.66
C PRO A 27 -1.99 -8.81 -5.73
N LEU A 28 -2.51 -7.72 -6.30
CA LEU A 28 -2.88 -6.52 -5.56
C LEU A 28 -4.28 -6.03 -5.89
N GLU A 29 -4.87 -5.36 -4.91
CA GLU A 29 -6.18 -4.75 -5.00
C GLU A 29 -6.07 -3.22 -5.06
N GLU A 30 -7.01 -2.57 -5.75
CA GLU A 30 -7.09 -1.11 -5.73
C GLU A 30 -7.33 -0.58 -4.30
N GLY A 31 -6.56 0.42 -3.90
CA GLY A 31 -6.55 1.00 -2.56
C GLY A 31 -5.62 0.28 -1.57
N GLN A 32 -4.97 -0.81 -1.97
CA GLN A 32 -4.10 -1.57 -1.07
C GLN A 32 -2.78 -0.85 -0.76
N ILE A 33 -2.42 -0.84 0.52
CA ILE A 33 -1.19 -0.19 1.01
C ILE A 33 -0.04 -1.21 1.01
N VAL A 34 1.05 -0.85 0.34
CA VAL A 34 2.26 -1.68 0.24
C VAL A 34 3.53 -0.87 0.54
N GLU A 35 4.55 -1.57 1.03
CA GLU A 35 5.89 -1.02 1.21
C GLU A 35 6.77 -1.40 0.04
N VAL A 36 7.46 -0.43 -0.57
CA VAL A 36 8.37 -0.71 -1.67
C VAL A 36 9.75 -1.04 -1.12
N LEU A 37 10.21 -2.26 -1.40
CA LEU A 37 11.52 -2.78 -1.03
C LEU A 37 12.57 -2.42 -2.07
N ASP A 38 12.25 -2.56 -3.36
CA ASP A 38 13.14 -2.21 -4.48
C ASP A 38 12.33 -1.55 -5.60
N GLN A 39 12.71 -0.33 -5.98
CA GLN A 39 12.07 0.46 -7.04
C GLN A 39 13.02 0.77 -8.21
N LYS A 40 14.12 0.02 -8.33
CA LYS A 40 15.18 0.33 -9.31
C LYS A 40 14.67 0.27 -10.75
N ASN A 41 13.67 -0.57 -11.02
CA ASN A 41 13.09 -0.74 -12.34
C ASN A 41 11.66 -0.20 -12.34
N PRO A 42 11.33 0.91 -13.05
CA PRO A 42 9.96 1.45 -13.07
C PRO A 42 8.91 0.42 -13.56
N SER A 43 9.33 -0.54 -14.38
CA SER A 43 8.47 -1.64 -14.86
C SER A 43 8.25 -2.77 -13.86
N SER A 44 9.07 -2.87 -12.80
CA SER A 44 9.02 -3.96 -11.82
C SER A 44 9.54 -3.50 -10.46
N TRP A 45 8.62 -3.19 -9.56
CA TRP A 45 8.90 -2.86 -8.16
C TRP A 45 8.68 -4.08 -7.29
N LEU A 46 9.64 -4.35 -6.40
CA LEU A 46 9.47 -5.34 -5.35
C LEU A 46 8.73 -4.68 -4.20
N VAL A 47 7.52 -5.16 -3.93
CA VAL A 47 6.65 -4.60 -2.89
C VAL A 47 6.28 -5.66 -1.87
N ARG A 48 6.07 -5.22 -0.63
CA ARG A 48 5.61 -6.03 0.49
C ARG A 48 4.27 -5.52 0.98
N THR A 49 3.28 -6.41 1.02
CA THR A 49 1.97 -6.13 1.61
C THR A 49 2.04 -6.06 3.13
N LYS A 50 1.23 -5.18 3.71
CA LYS A 50 1.01 -5.09 5.17
C LYS A 50 -0.01 -6.11 5.70
N SER A 51 -0.52 -6.99 4.83
CA SER A 51 -1.46 -8.05 5.17
C SER A 51 -0.80 -9.13 6.04
N ARG A 52 -1.62 -9.97 6.69
CA ARG A 52 -1.15 -11.16 7.43
C ARG A 52 -1.74 -12.41 6.76
N PRO A 53 -0.90 -13.28 6.14
CA PRO A 53 0.57 -13.25 6.11
C PRO A 53 1.16 -12.13 5.22
N PRO A 54 2.35 -11.61 5.56
CA PRO A 54 3.04 -10.63 4.72
C PRO A 54 3.49 -11.30 3.44
N GLN A 55 2.98 -10.82 2.31
CA GLN A 55 3.34 -11.33 1.00
C GLN A 55 4.20 -10.29 0.27
N THR A 56 5.23 -10.77 -0.41
CA THR A 56 6.16 -9.95 -1.17
C THR A 56 6.17 -10.43 -2.61
N GLY A 57 6.24 -9.52 -3.56
CA GLY A 57 6.42 -9.88 -4.95
C GLY A 57 6.55 -8.66 -5.87
N TRP A 58 6.69 -8.95 -7.15
CA TRP A 58 6.97 -7.98 -8.19
C TRP A 58 5.69 -7.47 -8.81
N VAL A 59 5.58 -6.15 -8.91
CA VAL A 59 4.43 -5.48 -9.52
C VAL A 59 4.92 -4.25 -10.29
N PRO A 60 4.29 -3.87 -11.41
CA PRO A 60 4.72 -2.69 -12.14
C PRO A 60 4.54 -1.40 -11.33
N GLY A 61 5.58 -0.56 -11.31
CA GLY A 61 5.60 0.73 -10.59
C GLY A 61 4.45 1.67 -10.99
N SER A 62 3.99 1.57 -12.25
CA SER A 62 2.90 2.39 -12.80
C SER A 62 1.55 2.21 -12.13
N TYR A 63 1.38 1.16 -11.31
CA TYR A 63 0.14 0.87 -10.59
C TYR A 63 0.13 1.45 -9.18
N PHE A 64 1.21 2.13 -8.78
CA PHE A 64 1.38 2.68 -7.45
C PHE A 64 1.41 4.20 -7.47
N GLU A 65 0.78 4.79 -6.47
CA GLU A 65 0.93 6.21 -6.17
C GLU A 65 1.27 6.45 -4.71
N THR A 66 1.84 7.62 -4.46
CA THR A 66 2.09 8.06 -3.09
C THR A 66 0.74 8.30 -2.40
N PRO A 67 0.62 8.03 -1.09
CA PRO A 67 -0.59 8.34 -0.33
C PRO A 67 -1.01 9.81 -0.47
N ALA A 68 -0.04 10.72 -0.54
CA ALA A 68 -0.28 12.14 -0.73
C ALA A 68 -1.05 12.42 -2.03
N GLU A 69 -0.60 11.86 -3.16
CA GLU A 69 -1.27 12.05 -4.45
C GLU A 69 -2.61 11.32 -4.53
N TYR A 70 -2.67 10.09 -4.00
CA TYR A 70 -3.91 9.32 -3.94
C TYR A 70 -5.01 10.07 -3.17
N TYR A 71 -4.70 10.63 -2.00
CA TYR A 71 -5.66 11.43 -1.23
C TYR A 71 -5.92 12.80 -1.83
N ARG A 72 -4.97 13.40 -2.54
CA ARG A 72 -5.19 14.65 -3.25
C ARG A 72 -6.17 14.49 -4.42
N GLN A 73 -6.12 13.36 -5.11
CA GLN A 73 -7.12 13.01 -6.12
C GLN A 73 -8.46 12.67 -5.48
N LYS A 74 -8.47 11.86 -4.41
CA LYS A 74 -9.72 11.56 -3.70
C LYS A 74 -10.37 12.79 -3.06
N ARG A 75 -9.62 13.75 -2.48
CA ARG A 75 -10.22 14.96 -1.90
C ARG A 75 -10.90 15.85 -2.94
N THR A 76 -10.47 15.83 -4.20
CA THR A 76 -11.17 16.57 -5.25
C THR A 76 -12.51 15.93 -5.64
N THR A 77 -12.73 14.66 -5.28
CA THR A 77 -13.98 13.91 -5.52
C THR A 77 -14.74 13.55 -4.23
N ARG A 78 -14.28 14.01 -3.04
CA ARG A 78 -14.87 13.72 -1.71
C ARG A 78 -15.83 14.82 -1.25
N GLU A 79 -16.96 14.95 -1.93
CA GLU A 79 -18.22 15.20 -1.22
C GLU A 79 -18.90 13.87 -0.81
N ILE A 80 -18.28 12.71 -1.13
CA ILE A 80 -18.94 11.41 -1.05
C ILE A 80 -17.92 10.33 -0.64
N THR A 81 -18.28 9.53 0.36
CA THR A 81 -17.56 8.37 0.92
C THR A 81 -16.32 8.69 1.76
N GLY A 82 -16.58 9.09 3.00
CA GLY A 82 -15.72 8.75 4.12
C GLY A 82 -15.89 7.27 4.48
N GLY A 83 -14.79 6.60 4.81
CA GLY A 83 -14.83 5.37 5.61
C GLY A 83 -14.19 4.13 4.99
N ASP A 84 -12.87 4.11 4.77
CA ASP A 84 -12.15 2.83 4.55
C ASP A 84 -10.62 2.95 4.62
N LEU A 85 -10.08 3.84 5.46
CA LEU A 85 -8.66 3.77 5.85
C LEU A 85 -8.56 3.64 7.37
N HIS A 86 -9.19 2.58 7.87
CA HIS A 86 -8.85 2.02 9.16
C HIS A 86 -7.50 1.29 9.00
N LEU A 87 -6.42 2.07 8.84
CA LEU A 87 -5.11 1.67 9.35
C LEU A 87 -5.37 1.36 10.82
N SER A 88 -5.32 0.06 11.17
CA SER A 88 -5.59 -0.46 12.50
C SER A 88 -4.80 0.32 13.54
N SER A 89 -5.44 1.33 14.12
CA SER A 89 -5.01 1.95 15.37
C SER A 89 -5.44 0.99 16.47
N GLN A 90 -4.74 -0.15 16.58
CA GLN A 90 -4.51 -0.61 17.93
C GLN A 90 -3.53 0.41 18.50
N GLU A 91 -4.05 1.17 19.48
CA GLU A 91 -3.26 1.87 20.49
C GLU A 91 -2.94 3.36 20.27
N GLU A 92 -3.96 4.19 20.01
CA GLU A 92 -3.98 5.50 20.70
C GLU A 92 -4.88 5.38 21.92
N SER A 93 -4.23 4.97 23.01
CA SER A 93 -4.78 4.88 24.34
C SER A 93 -5.15 6.28 24.88
N LEU A 94 -6.03 6.29 25.90
CA LEU A 94 -6.16 7.33 26.93
C LEU A 94 -7.07 8.55 26.63
N ALA A 95 -8.39 8.38 26.76
CA ALA A 95 -9.26 9.31 27.48
C ALA A 95 -10.62 8.60 27.65
N LYS A 96 -11.20 8.47 28.84
CA LYS A 96 -11.44 9.55 29.79
C LYS A 96 -11.38 9.06 31.23
N ARG A 97 -10.66 9.82 32.06
CA ARG A 97 -11.07 10.10 33.44
C ARG A 97 -12.15 11.17 33.37
N GLU A 98 -13.32 10.89 33.92
CA GLU A 98 -14.17 11.83 34.67
C GLU A 98 -15.07 11.03 35.61
#